data_AF-G3B3F6-F1
#
_entry.id   AF-G3B3F6-F1
#
_cell.length_a   1.000
_cell.length_b   1.000
_cell.length_c   1.000
_cell.angle_alpha   90.00
_cell.angle_beta   90.00
_cell.angle_gamma   90.00
#
_symmetry.space_group_name_H-M   'P 1'
#
loop_
_entity.id
_entity.type
_entity.pdbx_description
1 polymer ?
#
loop_
_entity_poly.entity_id
_entity_poly.type
_entity_poly.pdbx_seq_one_letter_code
_entity_poly.pdbx_strand_id
1 'polypeptide(L)'
;MASEAFSEERLQSLVESLTTSSRDIINDITAVAESHIDKSDRIVDIVEQRIQKCLPQYKVYAFYAMDSIVKNIGNPYRSLFSKNLYKIFTESYLLVNDVMRRQGLIDLFTTWKNGLSSSGSEIFEDELLKRIEKFIIKATS
;
A
#
# COMPACT_ATOMS: atom_id res chain seq x y z
N MET A 1 -7.55 -15.51 24.84
CA MET A 1 -6.93 -14.18 24.79
C MET A 1 -7.95 -13.24 24.18
N ALA A 2 -8.27 -12.12 24.81
CA ALA A 2 -9.20 -11.16 24.21
C ALA A 2 -8.50 -10.56 22.98
N SER A 3 -9.07 -10.73 21.78
CA SER A 3 -8.68 -9.91 20.65
C SER A 3 -8.96 -8.46 21.05
N GLU A 4 -7.95 -7.60 20.99
CA GLU A 4 -8.16 -6.17 21.18
C GLU A 4 -9.27 -5.70 20.22
N ALA A 5 -10.19 -4.87 20.68
CA ALA A 5 -11.26 -4.39 19.80
C ALA A 5 -10.65 -3.51 18.70
N PHE A 6 -11.18 -3.62 17.48
CA PHE A 6 -10.77 -2.73 16.38
C PHE A 6 -11.06 -1.27 16.77
N SER A 7 -10.00 -0.44 16.84
CA SER A 7 -10.12 1.01 16.95
C SER A 7 -9.68 1.66 15.64
N GLU A 8 -10.61 2.39 15.05
CA GLU A 8 -10.34 3.14 13.83
C GLU A 8 -9.34 4.26 14.08
N GLU A 9 -9.50 4.97 15.20
CA GLU A 9 -8.68 6.10 15.61
C GLU A 9 -7.23 5.68 15.80
N ARG A 10 -7.01 4.49 16.36
CA ARG A 10 -5.67 3.90 16.49
C ARG A 10 -5.04 3.67 15.12
N LEU A 11 -5.77 3.06 14.18
CA LEU A 11 -5.25 2.81 12.84
C LEU A 11 -4.97 4.13 12.10
N GLN A 12 -5.86 5.12 12.21
CA GLN A 12 -5.67 6.46 11.65
C GLN A 12 -4.38 7.10 12.19
N SER A 13 -4.17 7.08 13.50
CA SER A 13 -2.97 7.61 14.14
C SER A 13 -1.68 6.92 13.65
N LEU A 14 -1.71 5.60 13.48
CA LEU A 14 -0.58 4.85 12.93
C LEU A 14 -0.25 5.26 11.49
N VAL A 15 -1.26 5.30 10.60
CA VAL A 15 -1.03 5.67 9.20
C VAL A 15 -0.62 7.14 9.04
N GLU A 16 -1.08 8.02 9.93
CA GLU A 16 -0.68 9.44 9.97
C GLU A 16 0.76 9.62 10.43
N SER A 17 1.22 8.78 11.35
CA SER A 17 2.58 8.76 11.89
C SER A 17 3.62 8.28 10.87
N LEU A 18 3.20 7.63 9.76
CA LEU A 18 4.08 7.28 8.65
C LEU A 18 4.53 8.53 7.87
N THR A 19 5.58 9.15 8.40
CA THR A 19 6.33 10.26 7.77
C THR A 19 7.73 9.84 7.32
N THR A 20 8.14 8.62 7.67
CA THR A 20 9.39 7.95 7.31
C THR A 20 9.11 6.46 7.04
N SER A 21 10.09 5.71 6.53
CA SER A 21 10.02 4.25 6.33
C SER A 21 10.18 3.47 7.65
N SER A 22 9.37 3.80 8.65
CA SER A 22 9.41 3.16 9.97
C SER A 22 8.88 1.73 9.89
N ARG A 23 9.79 0.75 10.05
CA ARG A 23 9.43 -0.68 10.06
C ARG A 23 8.49 -1.03 11.20
N ASP A 24 8.68 -0.43 12.37
CA ASP A 24 7.84 -0.71 13.54
C ASP A 24 6.39 -0.28 13.29
N ILE A 25 6.17 0.94 12.76
CA ILE A 25 4.82 1.43 12.45
C ILE A 25 4.19 0.60 11.32
N ILE A 26 4.95 0.23 10.30
CA ILE A 26 4.45 -0.63 9.21
C ILE A 26 4.02 -2.00 9.76
N ASN A 27 4.83 -2.60 10.65
CA ASN A 27 4.51 -3.87 11.27
C ASN A 27 3.28 -3.78 12.16
N ASP A 28 3.12 -2.69 12.94
CA ASP A 28 1.94 -2.46 13.77
C ASP A 28 0.68 -2.35 12.92
N ILE A 29 0.72 -1.62 11.80
CA ILE A 29 -0.39 -1.52 10.86
C ILE A 29 -0.74 -2.90 10.29
N THR A 30 0.26 -3.67 9.87
CA THR A 30 0.05 -5.02 9.34
C THR A 30 -0.53 -5.96 10.40
N ALA A 31 -0.09 -5.87 11.66
CA ALA A 31 -0.62 -6.66 12.77
C ALA A 31 -2.09 -6.32 13.08
N VAL A 32 -2.45 -5.03 13.02
CA VAL A 32 -3.85 -4.59 13.13
C VAL A 32 -4.69 -5.19 11.98
N ALA A 33 -4.18 -5.17 10.75
CA ALA A 33 -4.85 -5.73 9.59
C ALA A 33 -5.02 -7.25 9.66
N GLU A 34 -4.00 -7.96 10.16
CA GLU A 34 -4.03 -9.42 10.34
C GLU A 34 -5.04 -9.83 11.43
N SER A 35 -5.14 -9.04 12.50
CA SER A 35 -6.05 -9.33 13.61
C SER A 35 -7.52 -9.02 13.31
N HIS A 36 -7.79 -8.18 12.30
CA HIS A 36 -9.13 -7.65 12.00
C HIS A 36 -9.50 -7.80 10.53
N ILE A 37 -9.33 -9.00 9.98
CA ILE A 37 -9.69 -9.31 8.58
C ILE A 37 -11.18 -9.02 8.30
N ASP A 38 -12.05 -9.16 9.30
CA ASP A 38 -13.48 -8.81 9.22
C ASP A 38 -13.74 -7.31 9.02
N LYS A 39 -12.74 -6.46 9.27
CA LYS A 39 -12.76 -5.01 9.03
C LYS A 39 -11.95 -4.58 7.81
N SER A 40 -11.58 -5.53 6.95
CA SER A 40 -10.69 -5.30 5.81
C SER A 40 -11.13 -4.15 4.88
N ASP A 41 -12.42 -4.01 4.59
CA ASP A 41 -12.96 -2.87 3.82
C ASP A 41 -12.60 -1.52 4.47
N ARG A 42 -12.81 -1.40 5.78
CA ARG A 42 -12.53 -0.16 6.51
C ARG A 42 -11.04 0.15 6.59
N ILE A 43 -10.23 -0.89 6.77
CA ILE A 43 -8.76 -0.76 6.85
C ILE A 43 -8.20 -0.30 5.50
N VAL A 44 -8.68 -0.88 4.40
CA VAL A 44 -8.33 -0.48 3.03
C VAL A 44 -8.69 0.99 2.81
N ASP A 45 -9.91 1.41 3.16
CA ASP A 45 -10.33 2.80 3.03
C ASP A 45 -9.39 3.77 3.74
N ILE A 46 -8.96 3.46 4.96
CA ILE A 46 -8.09 4.33 5.76
C ILE A 46 -6.69 4.42 5.14
N VAL A 47 -6.13 3.30 4.70
CA VAL A 47 -4.82 3.27 4.04
C VAL A 47 -4.86 4.01 2.70
N GLU A 48 -5.88 3.76 1.87
CA GLU A 48 -6.05 4.46 0.60
C GLU A 48 -6.25 5.97 0.79
N GLN A 49 -7.06 6.37 1.78
CA GLN A 49 -7.24 7.78 2.12
C GLN A 49 -5.93 8.42 2.58
N ARG A 50 -5.10 7.72 3.36
CA ARG A 50 -3.78 8.22 3.73
C ARG A 50 -2.91 8.44 2.50
N ILE A 51 -2.85 7.49 1.57
CA ILE A 51 -2.06 7.62 0.33
C ILE A 51 -2.54 8.83 -0.47
N GLN A 52 -3.86 9.01 -0.61
CA GLN A 52 -4.45 10.09 -1.40
C GLN A 52 -4.21 11.48 -0.77
N LYS A 53 -4.41 11.62 0.55
CA LYS A 53 -4.47 12.93 1.22
C LYS A 53 -3.14 13.41 1.81
N CYS A 54 -2.18 12.54 2.07
CA CYS A 54 -0.90 12.96 2.65
C CYS A 54 -0.08 13.84 1.68
N LEU A 55 0.85 14.62 2.24
CA LEU A 55 1.80 15.40 1.43
C LEU A 55 2.54 14.49 0.45
N PRO A 56 2.87 14.96 -0.77
CA PRO A 56 3.54 14.13 -1.78
C PRO A 56 4.77 13.37 -1.24
N GLN A 57 5.55 14.01 -0.36
CA GLN A 57 6.72 13.40 0.26
C GLN A 57 6.46 12.15 1.12
N TYR A 58 5.23 11.94 1.59
CA TYR A 58 4.87 10.83 2.48
C TYR A 58 4.12 9.71 1.77
N LYS A 59 3.72 9.90 0.51
CA LYS A 59 2.93 8.92 -0.27
C LYS A 59 3.65 7.58 -0.36
N VAL A 60 4.95 7.58 -0.60
CA VAL A 60 5.77 6.35 -0.69
C VAL A 60 5.73 5.52 0.60
N TYR A 61 5.71 6.16 1.78
CA TYR A 61 5.65 5.46 3.06
C TYR A 61 4.27 4.85 3.33
N ALA A 62 3.20 5.55 2.93
CA ALA A 62 1.85 5.00 2.99
C ALA A 62 1.69 3.80 2.05
N PHE A 63 2.32 3.82 0.88
CA PHE A 63 2.40 2.67 -0.01
C PHE A 63 3.15 1.48 0.59
N TYR A 64 4.18 1.69 1.41
CA TYR A 64 4.86 0.58 2.11
C TYR A 64 3.97 -0.12 3.13
N ALA A 65 3.03 0.60 3.76
CA ALA A 65 2.03 -0.04 4.62
C ALA A 65 1.08 -0.94 3.81
N MET A 66 0.55 -0.43 2.69
CA MET A 66 -0.27 -1.22 1.77
C MET A 66 0.48 -2.46 1.26
N ASP A 67 1.73 -2.29 0.85
CA ASP A 67 2.61 -3.37 0.38
C ASP A 67 2.78 -4.47 1.44
N SER A 68 3.10 -4.07 2.67
CA SER A 68 3.27 -5.01 3.79
C SER A 68 1.99 -5.80 4.07
N ILE A 69 0.83 -5.14 4.08
CA ILE A 69 -0.47 -5.80 4.25
C ILE A 69 -0.69 -6.84 3.14
N VAL A 70 -0.50 -6.46 1.88
CA VAL A 70 -0.78 -7.35 0.73
C VAL A 70 0.21 -8.51 0.65
N LYS A 71 1.50 -8.29 0.89
CA LYS A 71 2.52 -9.34 0.82
C LYS A 71 2.38 -10.38 1.92
N ASN A 72 2.08 -9.93 3.15
CA ASN A 72 2.03 -10.81 4.31
C ASN A 72 0.68 -11.51 4.48
N ILE A 73 -0.42 -10.81 4.20
CA ILE A 73 -1.77 -11.33 4.48
C ILE A 73 -2.44 -11.84 3.19
N GLY A 74 -2.30 -11.13 2.07
CA GLY A 74 -2.94 -11.50 0.81
C GLY A 74 -4.43 -11.17 0.79
N ASN A 75 -5.30 -12.15 0.55
CA ASN A 75 -6.75 -11.94 0.49
C ASN A 75 -7.35 -11.83 1.90
N PRO A 76 -8.36 -10.95 2.12
CA PRO A 76 -9.09 -10.15 1.12
C PRO A 76 -8.41 -8.84 0.69
N TYR A 77 -7.37 -8.39 1.39
CA TYR A 77 -6.72 -7.09 1.15
C TYR A 77 -6.21 -6.91 -0.28
N ARG A 78 -5.58 -7.92 -0.86
CA ARG A 78 -5.15 -7.93 -2.27
C ARG A 78 -6.31 -7.55 -3.20
N SER A 79 -7.43 -8.24 -3.09
CA SER A 79 -8.60 -8.01 -3.93
C SER A 79 -9.18 -6.61 -3.72
N LEU A 80 -9.23 -6.13 -2.48
CA LEU A 80 -9.77 -4.81 -2.14
C LEU A 80 -8.89 -3.68 -2.69
N PHE A 81 -7.58 -3.69 -2.41
CA PHE A 81 -6.66 -2.67 -2.93
C PHE A 81 -6.57 -2.68 -4.47
N SER A 82 -6.69 -3.86 -5.10
CA SER A 82 -6.64 -3.98 -6.56
C SER A 82 -7.69 -3.12 -7.28
N LYS A 83 -8.84 -2.87 -6.65
CA LYS A 83 -9.94 -2.07 -7.22
C LYS A 83 -9.50 -0.65 -7.58
N ASN A 84 -8.67 -0.03 -6.74
CA ASN A 84 -8.26 1.37 -6.89
C ASN A 84 -6.76 1.55 -7.16
N LEU A 85 -5.96 0.47 -7.10
CA LEU A 85 -4.50 0.54 -7.19
C LEU A 85 -4.01 1.32 -8.41
N TYR A 86 -4.54 1.05 -9.60
CA TYR A 86 -4.12 1.76 -10.82
C TYR A 86 -4.29 3.28 -10.67
N LYS A 87 -5.47 3.72 -10.21
CA LYS A 87 -5.77 5.14 -10.04
C LYS A 87 -4.87 5.75 -8.96
N ILE A 88 -4.82 5.16 -7.78
CA ILE A 88 -4.07 5.69 -6.63
C ILE A 88 -2.57 5.74 -6.94
N PHE A 89 -2.02 4.73 -7.61
CA PHE A 89 -0.61 4.70 -8.01
C PHE A 89 -0.28 5.80 -9.01
N THR A 90 -1.06 5.90 -10.10
CA THR A 90 -0.81 6.88 -11.16
C THR A 90 -0.96 8.32 -10.66
N GLU A 91 -2.02 8.62 -9.90
CA GLU A 91 -2.22 9.94 -9.29
C GLU A 91 -1.09 10.29 -8.30
N SER A 92 -0.68 9.33 -7.46
CA SER A 92 0.43 9.55 -6.53
C SER A 92 1.74 9.81 -7.25
N TYR A 93 2.05 9.03 -8.29
CA TYR A 93 3.27 9.18 -9.07
C TYR A 93 3.38 10.56 -9.74
N LEU A 94 2.26 11.07 -10.29
CA LEU A 94 2.20 12.39 -10.91
C LEU A 94 2.38 13.53 -9.90
N LEU A 95 1.88 13.37 -8.67
CA LEU A 95 1.98 14.40 -7.62
C LEU A 95 3.36 14.46 -6.95
N VAL A 96 4.07 13.34 -6.87
CA VAL A 96 5.42 13.30 -6.30
C VAL A 96 6.40 13.87 -7.32
N ASN A 97 6.96 15.05 -7.08
CA ASN A 97 7.98 15.64 -7.98
C ASN A 97 9.42 15.24 -7.62
N ASP A 98 9.63 14.75 -6.40
CA ASP A 98 10.93 14.32 -5.90
C ASP A 98 11.38 13.03 -6.60
N VAL A 99 12.56 13.08 -7.22
CA VAL A 99 13.11 11.96 -8.03
C VAL A 99 13.31 10.71 -7.18
N MET A 100 13.85 10.85 -5.97
CA MET A 100 14.11 9.72 -5.08
C MET A 100 12.81 9.03 -4.65
N ARG A 101 11.76 9.79 -4.37
CA ARG A 101 10.45 9.23 -4.02
C ARG A 101 9.72 8.63 -5.21
N ARG A 102 9.84 9.20 -6.41
CA ARG A 102 9.35 8.54 -7.65
C ARG A 102 10.05 7.21 -7.87
N GLN A 103 11.38 7.17 -7.68
CA GLN A 103 12.14 5.94 -7.77
C GLN A 103 11.67 4.90 -6.74
N GLY A 104 11.42 5.32 -5.49
CA GLY A 104 10.85 4.43 -4.47
C GLY A 104 9.50 3.81 -4.86
N LEU A 105 8.63 4.55 -5.56
CA LEU A 105 7.37 3.99 -6.11
C LEU A 105 7.61 2.99 -7.24
N ILE A 106 8.62 3.22 -8.09
CA ILE A 106 9.01 2.29 -9.17
C ILE A 106 9.64 1.02 -8.60
N ASP A 107 10.53 1.16 -7.62
CA ASP A 107 11.16 0.05 -6.93
C ASP A 107 10.09 -0.82 -6.26
N LEU A 108 9.12 -0.19 -5.60
CA LEU A 108 7.98 -0.88 -5.01
C LEU A 108 7.18 -1.65 -6.07
N PHE A 109 6.81 -1.01 -7.18
CA PHE A 109 6.12 -1.67 -8.29
C PHE A 109 6.92 -2.87 -8.83
N THR A 110 8.24 -2.73 -8.93
CA THR A 110 9.14 -3.80 -9.37
C THR A 110 9.06 -5.01 -8.44
N THR A 111 8.91 -4.78 -7.12
CA THR A 111 8.70 -5.89 -6.17
C THR A 111 7.37 -6.61 -6.37
N TRP A 112 6.32 -5.94 -6.86
CA TRP A 112 5.04 -6.58 -7.16
C TRP A 112 5.11 -7.40 -8.44
N LYS A 113 5.85 -6.91 -9.44
CA LYS A 113 6.01 -7.57 -10.73
C LYS A 113 6.85 -8.84 -10.65
N ASN A 114 7.93 -8.80 -9.88
CA ASN A 114 8.92 -9.88 -9.82
C ASN A 114 8.82 -10.74 -8.55
N GLY A 115 7.95 -10.35 -7.61
CA GLY A 115 7.82 -11.00 -6.32
C GLY A 115 6.59 -11.88 -6.20
N LEU A 116 6.65 -12.77 -5.21
CA LEU A 116 5.51 -13.56 -4.74
C LEU A 116 5.17 -13.14 -3.32
N SER A 117 3.91 -13.32 -2.92
CA SER A 117 3.48 -13.11 -1.53
C SER A 117 4.09 -14.18 -0.62
N SER A 118 3.94 -14.02 0.68
CA SER A 118 4.38 -15.02 1.67
C SER A 118 3.72 -16.40 1.44
N SER A 119 2.58 -16.44 0.75
CA SER A 119 1.90 -17.66 0.31
C SER A 119 2.35 -18.22 -1.06
N GLY A 120 3.33 -17.61 -1.72
CA GLY A 120 3.86 -18.05 -3.02
C GLY A 120 3.01 -17.67 -4.24
N SER A 121 1.99 -16.82 -4.06
CA SER A 121 1.13 -16.34 -5.16
C SER A 121 1.57 -14.95 -5.66
N GLU A 122 1.23 -14.59 -6.90
CA GLU A 122 1.46 -13.25 -7.46
C GLU A 122 0.87 -12.15 -6.57
N ILE A 123 1.56 -11.02 -6.41
CA ILE A 123 1.11 -9.94 -5.50
C ILE A 123 -0.18 -9.27 -5.98
N PHE A 124 -0.28 -9.03 -7.28
CA PHE A 124 -1.44 -8.45 -7.97
C PHE A 124 -1.60 -9.11 -9.33
N GLU A 125 -2.78 -8.98 -9.93
CA GLU A 125 -3.06 -9.54 -11.26
C GLU A 125 -2.16 -8.93 -12.35
N ASP A 126 -1.65 -9.77 -13.24
CA ASP A 126 -0.73 -9.39 -14.32
C ASP A 126 -1.29 -8.27 -15.23
N GLU A 127 -2.58 -8.31 -15.57
CA GLU A 127 -3.22 -7.24 -16.38
C GLU A 127 -3.21 -5.87 -15.68
N LEU A 128 -3.39 -5.85 -14.35
CA LEU A 128 -3.29 -4.63 -13.56
C LEU A 128 -1.85 -4.11 -13.55
N LEU A 129 -0.87 -5.00 -13.34
CA LEU A 129 0.55 -4.64 -13.32
C LEU A 129 1.04 -4.13 -14.69
N LYS A 130 0.64 -4.76 -15.79
CA LYS A 130 0.93 -4.31 -17.16
C LYS A 130 0.40 -2.91 -17.44
N ARG A 131 -0.80 -2.56 -16.93
CA ARG A 131 -1.36 -1.22 -17.07
C ARG A 131 -0.53 -0.17 -16.34
N ILE A 132 -0.08 -0.47 -15.12
CA ILE A 132 0.80 0.41 -14.33
C ILE A 132 2.16 0.54 -15.01
N GLU A 133 2.75 -0.55 -15.49
CA GLU A 133 4.02 -0.53 -16.22
C GLU A 133 3.98 0.36 -17.47
N LYS A 134 2.94 0.22 -18.30
CA LYS A 134 2.75 1.08 -19.48
C LYS A 134 2.69 2.56 -19.11
N PHE A 135 2.07 2.88 -17.97
CA PHE A 135 2.07 4.24 -17.45
C PHE A 135 3.47 4.69 -17.03
N ILE A 136 4.20 3.88 -16.25
CA ILE A 136 5.57 4.21 -15.80
C ILE A 136 6.46 4.47 -17.01
N ILE A 137 6.49 3.57 -17.99
CA ILE A 137 7.29 3.72 -19.22
C ILE A 137 7.01 5.07 -19.89
N LYS A 138 5.73 5.42 -20.05
CA LYS A 138 5.32 6.70 -20.65
C LYS A 138 5.67 7.92 -19.79
N ALA A 139 5.67 7.77 -18.47
CA ALA A 139 5.97 8.86 -17.54
C ALA A 139 7.49 9.10 -17.37
N THR A 140 8.31 8.10 -17.69
CA THR A 140 9.78 8.15 -17.60
C THR A 140 10.47 8.36 -18.96
N SER A 141 9.75 8.19 -20.07
CA SER A 141 10.23 8.47 -21.44
C SER A 141 10.24 9.96 -21.74
#